data_AF-W6R8I9-F1
#
_entry.id   AF-W6R8I9-F1
#
_cell.length_a   1.000
_cell.length_b   1.000
_cell.length_c   1.000
_cell.angle_alpha   90.00
_cell.angle_beta   90.00
_cell.angle_gamma   90.00
#
_symmetry.space_group_name_H-M   'P 1'
#
loop_
_entity.id
_entity.type
_entity.pdbx_description
1 polymer ?
#
loop_
_entity_poly.entity_id
_entity_poly.type
_entity_poly.pdbx_seq_one_letter_code
_entity_poly.pdbx_strand_id
1 'polypeptide(L)' 'MRHAQRRTIDETWRHIGRLVETIQPDECANYLENAGYASVKT' A
#
# COMPACT_ATOMS: atom_id res chain seq x y z
N MET A 1 -11.28 1.12 -24.10
CA MET A 1 -10.01 0.38 -23.93
C MET A 1 -9.89 -0.05 -22.47
N ARG A 2 -9.87 -1.35 -22.14
CA ARG A 2 -9.51 -1.78 -20.78
C ARG A 2 -8.01 -1.55 -20.63
N HIS A 3 -7.59 -0.69 -19.69
CA HIS A 3 -6.17 -0.56 -19.35
C HIS A 3 -5.62 -1.95 -19.02
N ALA A 4 -4.65 -2.42 -19.80
CA ALA A 4 -3.97 -3.67 -19.50
C ALA A 4 -3.19 -3.47 -18.19
N GLN A 5 -3.68 -4.07 -17.11
CA GLN A 5 -2.94 -4.13 -15.85
C GLN A 5 -1.59 -4.84 -16.08
N ARG A 6 -0.57 -4.47 -15.29
CA ARG A 6 0.74 -5.12 -15.31
C ARG A 6 0.55 -6.63 -15.14
N ARG A 7 1.03 -7.43 -16.09
CA ARG A 7 0.62 -8.85 -16.25
C ARG A 7 1.56 -9.84 -15.56
N THR A 8 2.67 -9.36 -15.01
CA THR A 8 3.63 -10.19 -14.30
C THR A 8 3.66 -9.83 -12.81
N ILE A 9 3.94 -10.83 -11.99
CA ILE A 9 4.13 -10.68 -10.54
C ILE A 9 5.27 -9.69 -10.27
N ASP A 10 6.38 -9.77 -11.02
CA ASP A 10 7.54 -8.89 -10.87
C ASP A 10 7.22 -7.43 -11.16
N GLU A 11 6.50 -7.15 -12.25
CA GLU A 11 6.09 -5.78 -12.59
C GLU A 11 5.12 -5.21 -11.57
N THR A 12 4.27 -6.06 -10.99
CA THR A 12 3.29 -5.70 -9.94
C THR A 12 4.02 -5.37 -8.64
N TRP A 13 4.92 -6.23 -8.17
CA TRP A 13 5.72 -5.98 -6.97
C TRP A 13 6.57 -4.72 -7.08
N ARG A 14 7.27 -4.52 -8.20
CA ARG A 14 8.02 -3.28 -8.44
C ARG A 14 7.14 -2.04 -8.47
N HIS A 15 5.90 -2.17 -8.94
CA HIS A 15 4.96 -1.05 -8.93
C HIS A 15 4.56 -0.68 -7.51
N ILE A 16 4.14 -1.68 -6.73
CA ILE A 16 3.67 -1.50 -5.36
C ILE A 16 4.80 -0.94 -4.49
N GLY A 17 6.03 -1.43 -4.64
CA GLY A 17 7.19 -0.87 -3.92
C GLY A 17 7.34 0.63 -4.14
N ARG A 18 7.35 1.09 -5.39
CA ARG A 18 7.42 2.52 -5.71
C ARG A 18 6.22 3.32 -5.21
N LEU A 19 5.02 2.71 -5.20
CA LEU A 19 3.83 3.37 -4.68
C LEU A 19 3.94 3.56 -3.16
N VAL A 20 4.35 2.52 -2.43
CA VAL A 20 4.51 2.59 -0.97
C VAL A 20 5.58 3.60 -0.56
N GLU A 21 6.65 3.75 -1.34
CA GLU A 21 7.68 4.80 -1.13
C GLU A 21 7.14 6.23 -1.19
N THR A 22 5.97 6.45 -1.81
CA THR A 22 5.35 7.79 -1.90
C THR A 22 4.43 8.13 -0.73
N ILE A 23 4.11 7.16 0.14
CA ILE A 23 3.20 7.34 1.27
C ILE A 23 3.98 7.91 2.45
N GLN A 24 3.51 9.03 3.01
CA GLN A 24 4.18 9.64 4.14
C GLN A 24 3.96 8.85 5.44
N PRO A 25 4.89 8.94 6.41
CA PRO A 25 4.76 8.19 7.66
C PRO A 25 3.49 8.48 8.46
N ASP A 26 3.00 9.72 8.42
CA ASP A 26 1.76 10.16 9.07
C ASP A 26 0.51 9.59 8.38
N GLU A 27 0.47 9.58 7.05
CA GLU A 27 -0.59 8.92 6.27
C GLU A 27 -0.66 7.42 6.59
N CYS A 28 0.50 6.76 6.70
CA CYS A 28 0.60 5.36 7.08
C CYS A 28 0.08 5.11 8.51
N ALA A 29 0.52 5.93 9.48
CA ALA A 29 0.05 5.83 10.86
C ALA A 29 -1.47 6.02 10.96
N ASN A 30 -2.00 7.05 10.29
CA ASN A 30 -3.43 7.33 10.22
C ASN A 30 -4.21 6.16 9.61
N TYR A 31 -3.70 5.54 8.54
CA TYR A 31 -4.34 4.37 7.94
C TYR A 31 -4.39 3.20 8.93
N LEU A 32 -3.28 2.88 9.58
CA LEU A 32 -3.20 1.76 10.53
C LEU A 32 -4.17 1.94 11.71
N GLU A 33 -4.31 3.15 12.22
CA GLU A 33 -5.29 3.48 13.27
C GLU A 33 -6.73 3.33 12.78
N ASN A 34 -7.08 4.00 11.68
CA ASN A 34 -8.45 4.01 11.15
C ASN A 34 -8.91 2.65 10.61
N ALA A 35 -7.99 1.84 10.10
CA ALA A 35 -8.26 0.47 9.66
C ALA A 35 -8.29 -0.55 10.82
N GLY A 36 -8.01 -0.11 12.06
CA GLY A 36 -8.01 -0.97 13.24
C GLY A 36 -6.80 -1.90 13.36
N TYR A 37 -5.78 -1.74 12.51
CA TYR A 37 -4.53 -2.49 12.58
C TYR A 37 -3.64 -2.06 13.75
N ALA A 38 -3.77 -0.81 14.20
CA ALA A 38 -3.07 -0.29 15.37
C ALA A 38 -3.77 -0.62 16.71
N SER A 39 -4.81 -1.46 16.71
CA SER A 39 -5.44 -1.90 17.96
C SER A 39 -4.57 -2.94 18.66
N VAL A 40 -3.70 -2.47 19.56
CA VAL A 40 -2.95 -3.35 20.45
C VAL A 40 -3.92 -3.89 21.50
N LYS A 41 -4.28 -5.17 21.38
CA LYS A 41 -5.00 -5.87 22.45
C LYS A 41 -4.07 -5.96 23.65
N THR A 42 -4.42 -5.24 24.71
CA THR A 42 -3.80 -5.41 26.03
C THR A 42 -4.37 -6.67 26.69
#